data_AF-A0A267F519-F1
#
_entry.id   AF-A0A267F519-F1
#
_cell.length_a   1.000
_cell.length_b   1.000
_cell.length_c   1.000
_cell.angle_alpha   90.00
_cell.angle_beta   90.00
_cell.angle_gamma   90.00
#
_symmetry.space_group_name_H-M   'P 1'
#
loop_
_entity.id
_entity.type
_entity.pdbx_description
1 polymer ?
#
loop_
_entity_poly.entity_id
_entity_poly.type
_entity_poly.pdbx_seq_one_letter_code
_entity_poly.pdbx_strand_id
1 'polypeptide(L)'
;MAKLLVKAWKGYNAVLISKPILAPAVSTGVLMGAGDLLAQSVEASQQAANAKGTEGVNWRRTARLFTLGCCLYGPWLNQWYKFLATRFQGQRLALVKMVSADQLVMAPCVIGSYLTVVTYLNTADATKVSQQLRLFPEVLLNNYKVWPAVQTVNFLFVPVHLRLILANCVALLWNTYMSWMAHQASH
;
A
#
# COMPACT_ATOMS: atom_id res chain seq x y z
N MET A 1 -2.33 24.34 18.27
CA MET A 1 -2.30 23.28 17.24
C MET A 1 -1.03 22.42 17.29
N ALA A 2 0.18 23.00 17.24
CA ALA A 2 1.44 22.24 17.24
C ALA A 2 1.64 21.29 18.46
N LYS A 3 1.32 21.71 19.69
CA LYS A 3 1.47 20.85 20.88
C LYS A 3 0.56 19.61 20.87
N LEU A 4 -0.63 19.72 20.30
CA LEU A 4 -1.57 18.59 20.13
C LEU A 4 -1.03 17.58 19.13
N LEU A 5 -0.50 18.05 18.00
CA LEU A 5 0.13 17.21 16.98
C LEU A 5 1.34 16.45 17.53
N VAL A 6 2.21 17.14 18.28
CA VAL A 6 3.37 16.51 18.93
C VAL A 6 2.94 15.46 19.95
N LYS A 7 1.88 15.73 20.74
CA LYS A 7 1.36 14.77 21.72
C LYS A 7 0.74 13.54 21.03
N ALA A 8 -0.03 13.74 19.97
CA ALA A 8 -0.60 12.67 19.16
C ALA A 8 0.51 11.81 18.53
N TRP A 9 1.54 12.44 17.95
CA TRP A 9 2.69 11.76 17.38
C TRP A 9 3.44 10.90 18.41
N LYS A 10 3.73 11.46 19.59
CA LYS A 10 4.39 10.72 20.67
C LYS A 10 3.55 9.53 21.14
N GLY A 11 2.24 9.72 21.28
CA GLY A 11 1.30 8.64 21.65
C GLY A 11 1.27 7.52 20.61
N TYR A 12 1.17 7.88 19.33
CA TYR A 12 1.18 6.92 18.24
C TYR A 12 2.50 6.14 18.17
N ASN A 13 3.63 6.83 18.32
CA ASN A 13 4.94 6.19 18.34
C ASN A 13 5.08 5.20 19.51
N ALA A 14 4.57 5.57 20.69
CA ALA A 14 4.55 4.67 21.86
C ALA A 14 3.69 3.42 21.59
N VAL A 15 2.55 3.55 20.90
CA VAL A 15 1.70 2.42 20.51
C VAL A 15 2.41 1.52 19.50
N LEU A 16 3.10 2.07 18.51
CA LEU A 16 3.86 1.28 17.52
C LEU A 16 4.98 0.47 18.16
N ILE A 17 5.68 1.06 19.13
CA ILE A 17 6.77 0.39 19.85
C ILE A 17 6.21 -0.68 20.80
N SER A 18 5.14 -0.37 21.56
CA SER A 18 4.55 -1.30 22.53
C SER A 18 3.74 -2.44 21.90
N LYS A 19 3.18 -2.22 20.70
CA LYS A 19 2.37 -3.19 19.96
C LYS A 19 2.93 -3.38 18.54
N PRO A 20 4.10 -4.04 18.41
CA PRO A 20 4.89 -4.07 17.17
C PRO A 20 4.29 -4.92 16.03
N ILE A 21 3.12 -5.53 16.23
CA ILE A 21 2.36 -6.30 15.22
C ILE A 21 1.00 -5.64 14.99
N LEU A 22 0.22 -5.46 16.07
CA LEU A 22 -1.15 -4.92 16.00
C LEU A 22 -1.19 -3.50 15.41
N ALA A 23 -0.30 -2.61 15.86
CA ALA A 23 -0.38 -1.21 15.47
C ALA A 23 -0.03 -0.99 13.98
N PRO A 24 1.04 -1.60 13.43
CA PRO A 24 1.28 -1.57 11.97
C PRO A 24 0.19 -2.27 11.17
N ALA A 25 -0.38 -3.37 11.68
CA ALA A 25 -1.49 -4.08 11.05
C ALA A 25 -2.73 -3.20 10.89
N VAL A 26 -3.22 -2.63 11.99
CA VAL A 26 -4.41 -1.75 11.98
C VAL A 26 -4.15 -0.51 11.13
N SER A 27 -2.96 0.10 11.23
CA SER A 27 -2.61 1.27 10.41
C SER A 27 -2.65 0.95 8.92
N THR A 28 -2.18 -0.23 8.52
CA THR A 28 -2.23 -0.70 7.13
C THR A 28 -3.67 -0.96 6.69
N GLY A 29 -4.49 -1.61 7.51
CA GLY A 29 -5.92 -1.80 7.23
C GLY A 29 -6.66 -0.50 7.01
N VAL A 30 -6.48 0.48 7.91
CA VAL A 30 -7.09 1.82 7.79
C VAL A 30 -6.66 2.49 6.48
N LEU A 31 -5.37 2.46 6.13
CA LEU A 31 -4.87 3.10 4.92
C LEU A 31 -5.34 2.41 3.65
N MET A 32 -5.43 1.07 3.64
CA MET A 32 -6.01 0.33 2.51
C MET A 32 -7.51 0.62 2.35
N GLY A 33 -8.26 0.66 3.45
CA GLY A 33 -9.68 1.03 3.42
C GLY A 33 -9.90 2.47 2.95
N ALA A 34 -9.10 3.42 3.44
CA ALA A 34 -9.16 4.81 3.01
C ALA A 34 -8.80 4.96 1.52
N GLY A 35 -7.77 4.27 1.05
CA GLY A 35 -7.38 4.26 -0.36
C GLY A 35 -8.46 3.70 -1.28
N ASP A 36 -9.21 2.70 -0.80
CA ASP A 36 -10.35 2.16 -1.53
C ASP A 36 -11.52 3.16 -1.62
N LEU A 37 -11.84 3.85 -0.52
CA LEU A 37 -12.87 4.89 -0.53
C LEU A 37 -12.51 6.02 -1.50
N LEU A 38 -11.23 6.41 -1.54
CA LEU A 38 -10.74 7.39 -2.52
C LEU A 38 -10.87 6.87 -3.95
N ALA A 39 -10.47 5.63 -4.22
CA ALA A 39 -10.60 5.01 -5.54
C ALA A 39 -12.08 4.97 -5.99
N GLN A 40 -12.99 4.54 -5.10
CA GLN A 40 -14.43 4.53 -5.37
C GLN A 40 -14.99 5.93 -5.63
N SER A 41 -14.52 6.97 -4.92
CA SER A 41 -14.95 8.34 -5.16
C SER A 41 -14.56 8.86 -6.55
N VAL A 42 -13.40 8.44 -7.05
CA VAL A 42 -12.95 8.79 -8.40
C VAL A 42 -13.70 7.95 -9.45
N GLU A 43 -13.91 6.66 -9.20
CA GLU A 43 -14.76 5.80 -10.05
C GLU A 43 -16.17 6.41 -10.20
N ALA A 44 -16.77 6.88 -9.10
CA ALA A 44 -18.09 7.53 -9.12
C ALA A 44 -18.07 8.86 -9.90
N SER A 45 -17.02 9.67 -9.75
CA SER A 45 -16.85 10.92 -10.51
C SER A 45 -16.74 10.65 -12.01
N GLN A 46 -16.00 9.61 -12.39
CA GLN A 46 -15.84 9.17 -13.78
C GLN A 46 -17.14 8.63 -14.38
N GLN A 47 -17.95 7.92 -13.60
CA GLN A 47 -19.27 7.44 -14.03
C GLN A 47 -20.22 8.61 -14.30
N ALA A 48 -20.25 9.59 -13.39
CA ALA A 48 -21.05 10.80 -13.54
C ALA A 48 -20.68 11.59 -14.81
N ALA A 49 -19.38 11.77 -15.08
CA ALA A 49 -18.89 12.43 -16.29
C ALA A 49 -19.29 11.69 -17.58
N ASN A 50 -19.34 10.36 -17.53
CA ASN A 50 -19.73 9.51 -18.67
C ASN A 50 -21.26 9.29 -18.79
N ALA A 51 -22.08 10.08 -18.07
CA ALA A 51 -23.54 9.94 -17.99
C ALA A 51 -24.02 8.53 -17.61
N LYS A 52 -23.16 7.72 -16.98
CA LYS A 52 -23.55 6.46 -16.33
C LYS A 52 -24.01 6.83 -14.92
N GLY A 53 -25.17 6.33 -14.49
CA GLY A 53 -25.64 6.54 -13.13
C GLY A 53 -24.55 6.18 -12.11
N THR A 54 -24.37 7.01 -11.08
CA THR A 54 -23.35 6.79 -10.05
C THR A 54 -23.78 5.65 -9.13
N GLU A 55 -22.98 4.60 -9.04
CA GLU A 55 -23.18 3.58 -8.01
C GLU A 55 -22.74 4.14 -6.64
N GLY A 56 -23.47 3.75 -5.58
CA GLY A 56 -23.13 4.13 -4.21
C GLY A 56 -21.85 3.46 -3.70
N VAL A 57 -21.33 3.95 -2.58
CA VAL A 57 -20.11 3.40 -1.95
C VAL A 57 -20.29 1.92 -1.59
N ASN A 58 -19.39 1.08 -2.11
CA ASN A 58 -19.31 -0.34 -1.82
C ASN A 58 -18.50 -0.59 -0.54
N TRP A 59 -19.19 -0.53 0.60
CA TRP A 59 -18.62 -0.81 1.91
C TRP A 59 -18.05 -2.22 2.06
N ARG A 60 -18.57 -3.21 1.31
CA ARG A 60 -18.09 -4.59 1.36
C ARG A 60 -16.69 -4.70 0.74
N ARG A 61 -16.43 -3.99 -0.36
CA ARG A 61 -15.09 -3.88 -0.97
C ARG A 61 -14.10 -3.22 -0.01
N THR A 62 -14.51 -2.12 0.64
CA THR A 62 -13.69 -1.42 1.63
C THR A 62 -13.37 -2.28 2.84
N ALA A 63 -14.36 -3.00 3.38
CA ALA A 63 -14.18 -3.90 4.52
C ALA A 63 -13.21 -5.06 4.21
N ARG A 64 -13.25 -5.59 2.99
CA ARG A 64 -12.30 -6.62 2.53
C ARG A 64 -10.87 -6.09 2.49
N LEU A 65 -10.65 -4.92 1.89
CA LEU A 65 -9.32 -4.32 1.80
C LEU A 65 -8.78 -3.91 3.18
N PHE A 66 -9.64 -3.40 4.06
CA PHE A 66 -9.30 -3.17 5.46
C PHE A 66 -8.84 -4.46 6.14
N THR A 67 -9.59 -5.55 5.96
CA THR A 67 -9.26 -6.85 6.55
C THR A 67 -7.95 -7.41 5.98
N LEU A 68 -7.72 -7.29 4.67
CA LEU A 68 -6.45 -7.69 4.06
C LEU A 68 -5.27 -6.87 4.60
N GLY A 69 -5.44 -5.57 4.79
CA GLY A 69 -4.40 -4.73 5.39
C GLY A 69 -4.10 -5.12 6.83
N CYS A 70 -5.12 -5.40 7.64
CA CYS A 70 -4.96 -5.83 9.03
C CYS A 70 -4.34 -7.23 9.14
N CYS A 71 -4.84 -8.20 8.38
CA CYS A 71 -4.54 -9.61 8.62
C CYS A 71 -3.38 -10.14 7.76
N LEU A 72 -3.14 -9.57 6.58
CA LEU A 72 -2.15 -10.08 5.63
C LEU A 72 -1.02 -9.08 5.43
N TYR A 73 -1.30 -7.96 4.76
CA TYR A 73 -0.24 -7.05 4.30
C TYR A 73 0.48 -6.34 5.44
N GLY A 74 -0.25 -5.89 6.46
CA GLY A 74 0.34 -5.21 7.61
C GLY A 74 1.37 -6.08 8.35
N PRO A 75 0.99 -7.27 8.85
CA PRO A 75 1.93 -8.19 9.49
C PRO A 75 3.07 -8.62 8.57
N TRP A 76 2.76 -8.98 7.31
CA TRP A 76 3.73 -9.48 6.35
C TRP A 76 4.81 -8.45 6.01
N LEU A 77 4.40 -7.23 5.61
CA LEU A 77 5.33 -6.17 5.23
C LEU A 77 6.11 -5.63 6.43
N ASN A 78 5.47 -5.52 7.60
CA ASN A 78 6.18 -5.12 8.82
C ASN A 78 7.27 -6.12 9.19
N GLN A 79 6.99 -7.42 9.06
CA GLN A 79 8.00 -8.45 9.31
C GLN A 79 9.11 -8.43 8.26
N TRP A 80 8.79 -8.14 7.00
CA TRP A 80 9.78 -7.95 5.94
C TRP A 80 10.75 -6.80 6.24
N TYR A 81 10.26 -5.63 6.66
CA TYR A 81 11.12 -4.51 7.01
C TYR A 81 12.05 -4.82 8.18
N LYS A 82 11.57 -5.57 9.18
CA LYS A 82 12.39 -6.05 10.29
C LYS A 82 13.45 -7.03 9.82
N PHE A 83 13.06 -8.00 8.98
CA PHE A 83 13.98 -8.97 8.39
C PHE A 83 15.10 -8.30 7.58
N LEU A 84 14.77 -7.34 6.71
CA LEU A 84 15.78 -6.62 5.94
C LEU A 84 16.74 -5.84 6.86
N ALA A 85 16.18 -5.16 7.87
CA ALA A 85 16.97 -4.41 8.82
C ALA A 85 17.96 -5.30 9.58
N THR A 86 17.52 -6.44 10.10
CA THR A 86 18.41 -7.36 10.85
C THR A 86 19.38 -8.10 9.92
N ARG A 87 18.92 -8.55 8.75
CA ARG A 87 19.72 -9.35 7.82
C ARG A 87 20.91 -8.58 7.24
N PHE A 88 20.73 -7.29 6.96
CA PHE A 88 21.71 -6.45 6.27
C PHE A 88 22.41 -5.41 7.16
N GLN A 89 22.08 -5.36 8.47
CA GLN A 89 22.74 -4.46 9.42
C GLN A 89 24.27 -4.61 9.38
N GLY A 90 24.99 -3.48 9.32
CA GLY A 90 26.45 -3.45 9.35
C GLY A 90 27.16 -3.98 8.10
N GLN A 91 26.43 -4.44 7.07
CA GLN A 91 27.05 -4.92 5.84
C GLN A 91 27.46 -3.79 4.90
N ARG A 92 28.54 -4.02 4.15
CA ARG A 92 28.87 -3.20 2.99
C ARG A 92 27.71 -3.23 1.98
N LEU A 93 27.33 -2.05 1.48
CA LEU A 93 26.20 -1.83 0.57
C LEU A 93 24.85 -2.29 1.12
N ALA A 94 24.63 -2.24 2.45
CA ALA A 94 23.37 -2.63 3.08
C ALA A 94 22.14 -1.99 2.41
N LEU A 95 22.19 -0.68 2.11
CA LEU A 95 21.11 0.03 1.44
C LEU A 95 20.75 -0.58 0.08
N VAL A 96 21.75 -0.78 -0.78
CA VAL A 96 21.55 -1.36 -2.11
C VAL A 96 20.95 -2.76 -1.99
N LYS A 97 21.46 -3.59 -1.08
CA LYS A 97 20.93 -4.94 -0.83
C LYS A 97 19.48 -4.91 -0.35
N MET A 98 19.12 -4.00 0.55
CA MET A 98 17.75 -3.86 1.05
C MET A 98 16.79 -3.41 -0.06
N VAL A 99 17.17 -2.39 -0.84
CA VAL A 99 16.36 -1.91 -1.98
C VAL A 99 16.23 -3.01 -3.04
N SER A 100 17.32 -3.67 -3.41
CA SER A 100 17.28 -4.78 -4.39
C SER A 100 16.41 -5.94 -3.90
N ALA A 101 16.52 -6.35 -2.63
CA ALA A 101 15.67 -7.41 -2.09
C ALA A 101 14.20 -6.99 -2.11
N ASP A 102 13.91 -5.75 -1.72
CA ASP A 102 12.53 -5.24 -1.72
C ASP A 102 11.92 -5.21 -3.12
N GLN A 103 12.68 -4.74 -4.11
CA GLN A 103 12.17 -4.60 -5.47
C GLN A 103 12.15 -5.94 -6.24
N LEU A 104 13.14 -6.81 -6.04
CA LEU A 104 13.23 -8.07 -6.81
C LEU A 104 12.45 -9.22 -6.17
N VAL A 105 12.14 -9.14 -4.86
CA VAL A 105 11.41 -10.20 -4.15
C VAL A 105 10.06 -9.68 -3.67
N MET A 106 10.05 -8.63 -2.84
CA MET A 106 8.83 -8.22 -2.17
C MET A 106 7.82 -7.59 -3.13
N ALA A 107 8.25 -6.70 -4.03
CA ALA A 107 7.35 -6.07 -4.98
C ALA A 107 6.62 -7.07 -5.89
N PRO A 108 7.29 -8.05 -6.55
CA PRO A 108 6.63 -9.12 -7.29
C PRO A 108 5.62 -9.91 -6.44
N CYS A 109 5.99 -10.29 -5.21
CA CYS A 109 5.10 -11.04 -4.33
C CYS A 109 3.86 -10.23 -3.93
N VAL A 110 4.04 -8.95 -3.58
CA VAL A 110 2.94 -8.06 -3.17
C VAL A 110 2.01 -7.79 -4.34
N ILE A 111 2.54 -7.43 -5.51
CA ILE A 111 1.73 -7.12 -6.69
C ILE A 111 0.98 -8.36 -7.17
N GLY A 112 1.67 -9.51 -7.26
CA GLY A 112 1.05 -10.76 -7.70
C GLY A 112 -0.03 -11.25 -6.74
N SER A 113 0.24 -11.20 -5.43
CA SER A 113 -0.77 -11.52 -4.41
C SER A 113 -1.94 -10.56 -4.42
N TYR A 114 -1.70 -9.26 -4.61
CA TYR A 114 -2.76 -8.24 -4.66
C TYR A 114 -3.68 -8.46 -5.85
N LEU A 115 -3.13 -8.57 -7.06
CA LEU A 115 -3.90 -8.85 -8.28
C LEU A 115 -4.69 -10.16 -8.17
N THR A 116 -4.16 -11.17 -7.48
CA THR A 116 -4.83 -12.45 -7.27
C THR A 116 -5.95 -12.36 -6.24
N VAL A 117 -5.59 -12.00 -5.00
CA VAL A 117 -6.48 -12.06 -3.83
C VAL A 117 -7.61 -11.04 -3.96
N VAL A 118 -7.31 -9.80 -4.35
CA VAL A 118 -8.32 -8.75 -4.45
C VAL A 118 -9.30 -9.05 -5.57
N THR A 119 -8.81 -9.49 -6.75
CA THR A 119 -9.68 -9.87 -7.86
C THR A 119 -10.57 -11.03 -7.47
N TYR A 120 -10.00 -12.10 -6.91
CA TYR A 120 -10.78 -13.26 -6.50
C TYR A 120 -11.84 -12.91 -5.45
N LEU A 121 -11.49 -12.11 -4.44
CA LEU A 121 -12.46 -11.69 -3.42
C LEU A 121 -13.59 -10.84 -4.00
N ASN A 122 -13.32 -10.05 -5.04
CA ASN A 122 -14.32 -9.20 -5.68
C ASN A 122 -15.20 -9.95 -6.67
N THR A 123 -14.66 -10.94 -7.37
CA THR A 123 -15.37 -11.60 -8.48
C THR A 123 -15.78 -13.04 -8.21
N ALA A 124 -15.15 -13.70 -7.23
CA ALA A 124 -15.21 -15.14 -7.00
C ALA A 124 -14.90 -16.00 -8.25
N ASP A 125 -14.08 -15.46 -9.17
CA ASP A 125 -13.88 -16.03 -10.50
C ASP A 125 -12.39 -16.10 -10.86
N ALA A 126 -11.89 -17.33 -10.99
CA ALA A 126 -10.49 -17.62 -11.33
C ALA A 126 -10.11 -17.22 -12.76
N THR A 127 -11.06 -17.17 -13.71
CA THR A 127 -10.75 -16.69 -15.06
C THR A 127 -10.47 -15.19 -15.05
N LYS A 128 -11.19 -14.41 -14.25
CA LYS A 128 -10.90 -12.98 -14.04
C LYS A 128 -9.57 -12.74 -13.35
N VAL A 129 -9.16 -13.62 -12.43
CA VAL A 129 -7.81 -13.59 -11.84
C VAL A 129 -6.74 -13.79 -12.91
N SER A 130 -6.89 -14.80 -13.76
CA SER A 130 -5.94 -15.05 -14.86
C SER A 130 -5.84 -13.86 -15.81
N GLN A 131 -6.98 -13.23 -16.14
CA GLN A 131 -7.01 -12.01 -16.95
C GLN A 131 -6.29 -10.85 -16.26
N GLN A 132 -6.55 -10.62 -14.97
CA GLN A 132 -5.90 -9.56 -14.18
C GLN A 132 -4.39 -9.77 -14.05
N LEU A 133 -3.93 -11.01 -13.89
CA LEU A 133 -2.50 -11.33 -13.83
C LEU A 133 -1.75 -11.02 -15.14
N ARG A 134 -2.44 -10.84 -16.27
CA ARG A 134 -1.78 -10.36 -17.51
C ARG A 134 -1.25 -8.94 -17.38
N LEU A 135 -1.81 -8.13 -16.46
CA LEU A 135 -1.33 -6.78 -16.16
C LEU A 135 -0.09 -6.80 -15.25
N PHE A 136 0.26 -7.94 -14.66
CA PHE A 136 1.37 -8.05 -13.71
C PHE A 136 2.69 -7.44 -14.21
N PRO A 137 3.17 -7.71 -15.45
CA PRO A 137 4.42 -7.14 -15.94
C PRO A 137 4.37 -5.61 -16.05
N GLU A 138 3.24 -5.07 -16.50
CA GLU A 138 3.05 -3.62 -16.65
C GLU A 138 3.00 -2.92 -15.29
N VAL A 139 2.22 -3.48 -14.35
CA VAL A 139 2.12 -2.95 -12.99
C VAL A 139 3.47 -3.01 -12.27
N LEU A 140 4.22 -4.10 -12.45
CA LEU A 140 5.56 -4.26 -11.87
C LEU A 140 6.56 -3.26 -12.48
N LEU A 141 6.51 -3.03 -13.79
CA LEU A 141 7.37 -2.04 -14.45
C LEU A 141 7.06 -0.62 -13.96
N ASN A 142 5.77 -0.28 -13.82
CA ASN A 142 5.37 1.01 -13.28
C ASN A 142 5.78 1.16 -11.81
N ASN A 143 5.72 0.08 -11.03
CA ASN A 143 6.23 0.07 -9.66
C ASN A 143 7.73 0.45 -9.63
N TYR A 144 8.54 -0.11 -10.51
CA TYR A 144 9.98 0.18 -10.58
C TYR A 144 10.34 1.62 -10.97
N LYS A 145 9.41 2.38 -11.56
CA LYS A 145 9.65 3.81 -11.88
C LYS A 145 9.68 4.70 -10.63
N VAL A 146 9.05 4.27 -9.54
CA VAL A 146 8.80 5.13 -8.37
C VAL A 146 9.34 4.52 -7.09
N TRP A 147 9.04 3.24 -6.86
CA TRP A 147 9.29 2.60 -5.56
C TRP A 147 10.75 2.41 -5.18
N PRO A 148 11.71 2.19 -6.10
CA PRO A 148 13.12 2.15 -5.71
C PRO A 148 13.60 3.46 -5.06
N ALA A 149 13.14 4.61 -5.56
CA ALA A 149 13.48 5.91 -4.97
C ALA A 149 12.81 6.09 -3.60
N VAL A 150 11.52 5.76 -3.49
CA VAL A 150 10.76 5.82 -2.23
C VAL A 150 11.42 4.93 -1.16
N GLN A 151 11.78 3.69 -1.52
CA GLN A 151 12.38 2.75 -0.58
C GLN A 151 13.81 3.13 -0.21
N THR A 152 14.55 3.77 -1.11
CA THR A 152 15.86 4.34 -0.79
C THR A 152 15.75 5.37 0.33
N VAL A 153 14.80 6.32 0.20
CA VAL A 153 14.52 7.32 1.25
C VAL A 153 14.04 6.64 2.54
N ASN A 154 13.16 5.65 2.42
CA ASN A 154 12.61 4.91 3.56
C ASN A 154 13.71 4.19 4.36
N PHE A 155 14.62 3.49 3.68
CA PHE A 155 15.69 2.74 4.33
C PHE A 155 16.81 3.63 4.90
N LEU A 156 17.04 4.81 4.31
CA LEU A 156 18.04 5.77 4.78
C LEU A 156 17.59 6.53 6.02
N PHE A 157 16.37 7.08 6.01
CA PHE A 157 15.97 8.09 6.98
C PHE A 157 14.94 7.61 8.00
N VAL A 158 14.23 6.52 7.71
CA VAL A 158 13.08 6.11 8.54
C VAL A 158 13.47 4.95 9.44
N PRO A 159 13.22 5.04 10.77
CA PRO A 159 13.45 3.93 11.67
C PRO A 159 12.49 2.78 11.36
N VAL A 160 12.95 1.55 11.60
CA VAL A 160 12.29 0.31 11.12
C VAL A 160 10.79 0.24 11.43
N HIS A 161 10.37 0.67 12.64
CA HIS A 161 8.98 0.63 13.08
C HIS A 161 8.05 1.63 12.38
N LEU A 162 8.60 2.65 11.70
CA LEU A 162 7.85 3.66 10.94
C LEU A 162 7.87 3.41 9.43
N ARG A 163 8.74 2.51 8.93
CA ARG A 163 8.94 2.29 7.49
C ARG A 163 7.68 1.87 6.75
N LEU A 164 6.86 1.02 7.37
CA LEU A 164 5.60 0.57 6.79
C LEU A 164 4.58 1.71 6.67
N ILE A 165 4.52 2.59 7.67
CA ILE A 165 3.56 3.71 7.66
C ILE A 165 3.95 4.71 6.58
N LEU A 166 5.24 5.05 6.46
CA LEU A 166 5.69 5.92 5.38
C LEU A 166 5.34 5.32 4.01
N ALA A 167 5.64 4.04 3.81
CA ALA A 167 5.30 3.34 2.57
C ALA A 167 3.79 3.39 2.27
N ASN A 168 2.94 3.12 3.27
CA ASN A 168 1.48 3.18 3.09
C ASN A 168 0.97 4.60 2.79
N CYS A 169 1.55 5.64 3.40
CA CYS A 169 1.20 7.03 3.09
C CYS A 169 1.57 7.41 1.65
N VAL A 170 2.77 7.02 1.20
CA VAL A 170 3.19 7.24 -0.19
C VAL A 170 2.30 6.46 -1.16
N ALA A 171 1.91 5.23 -0.83
CA ALA A 171 0.97 4.46 -1.63
C ALA A 171 -0.41 5.14 -1.76
N LEU A 172 -0.92 5.72 -0.67
CA LEU A 172 -2.19 6.46 -0.68
C LEU A 172 -2.11 7.68 -1.60
N LEU A 173 -1.02 8.45 -1.51
CA LEU A 173 -0.77 9.61 -2.38
C LEU A 173 -0.65 9.19 -3.84
N TRP A 174 0.09 8.10 -4.11
CA TRP A 174 0.25 7.55 -5.45
C TRP A 174 -1.10 7.14 -6.06
N ASN A 175 -1.91 6.41 -5.30
CA ASN A 175 -3.25 6.01 -5.75
C ASN A 175 -4.12 7.23 -6.03
N THR A 176 -4.09 8.23 -5.15
CA THR A 176 -4.84 9.48 -5.35
C THR A 176 -4.40 10.23 -6.62
N TYR A 177 -3.09 10.34 -6.85
CA TYR A 177 -2.52 10.98 -8.03
C TYR A 177 -2.91 10.24 -9.32
N MET A 178 -2.76 8.92 -9.34
CA MET A 178 -3.14 8.10 -10.49
C MET A 178 -4.64 8.23 -10.80
N SER A 179 -5.48 8.22 -9.76
CA SER A 179 -6.92 8.43 -9.91
C SER A 179 -7.25 9.81 -10.48
N TRP A 180 -6.59 10.88 -10.00
CA TRP A 180 -6.78 12.24 -10.53
C TRP A 180 -6.31 12.39 -11.99
N MET A 181 -5.16 11.82 -12.33
CA MET A 181 -4.62 11.89 -13.70
C MET A 181 -5.52 11.15 -14.69
N ALA A 182 -6.06 10.00 -14.28
CA ALA A 182 -7.05 9.26 -15.07
C ALA A 182 -8.32 10.09 -15.33
N HIS A 183 -8.78 10.86 -14.33
CA HIS A 183 -9.91 11.77 -14.49
C HIS A 183 -9.62 12.90 -15.50
N GLN A 184 -8.44 13.52 -15.44
CA GLN A 184 -8.07 14.58 -16.40
C GLN A 184 -7.92 14.09 -17.83
N ALA A 185 -7.37 12.89 -18.04
CA ALA A 185 -7.19 12.34 -19.38
C ALA A 185 -8.51 11.96 -20.08
N SER A 186 -9.64 11.97 -19.36
CA SER A 186 -10.97 11.65 -19.88
C SER A 186 -11.80 12.88 -20.28
N HIS A 187 -11.23 14.08 -20.16
CA HIS A 187 -11.77 15.37 -20.63
C HIS A 187 -10.88 15.92 -21.75
#